data_AF-A0A9E5IE88-F1
#
_entry.id   AF-A0A9E5IE88-F1
#
_cell.length_a   1.000
_cell.length_b   1.000
_cell.length_c   1.000
_cell.angle_alpha   90.00
_cell.angle_beta   90.00
_cell.angle_gamma   90.00
#
_symmetry.space_group_name_H-M   'P 1'
#
loop_
_entity.id
_entity.type
_entity.pdbx_description
1 polymer ?
#
loop_
_entity_poly.entity_id
_entity_poly.type
_entity_poly.pdbx_seq_one_letter_code
_entity_poly.pdbx_strand_id
1 'polypeptide(L)'
;KRITVNVFSDKRRTLISKFTAQQPIPVVTPATSSSDDRATARACEHLLRWYWRKNELSRELDYMAGDVVDCGGGWWHIYWDPTAGEEKEVVVAPNVMDLSVEQPKTEKVKTGDVVCHFVSNFEMRVDPAAMRLRDAMWIMRVSYMSTEVAERRWGKSVYADAAGTRPSILTPDWLLNPQRLLADDVCRIIECWYKPCEQYPTGFYAVISGANVLHFEDELVGGEFPFIYCEFDPDCDNFYGTTPMTYARRPQIELNGLLSQLSDGRARGMFGAWVQPRGANMDIPTGLASPPSYSHSPLRILPIA
;
A
#
# COMPACT_ATOMS: atom_id res chain seq x y z
N LYS A 1 24.86 7.34 17.04
CA LYS A 1 23.72 6.42 17.31
C LYS A 1 22.50 7.01 16.60
N ARG A 2 21.85 6.26 15.71
CA ARG A 2 20.63 6.74 15.04
C ARG A 2 19.47 6.63 16.03
N ILE A 3 18.88 7.76 16.39
CA ILE A 3 17.64 7.82 17.17
C ILE A 3 16.50 8.07 16.21
N THR A 4 15.45 7.25 16.35
CA THR A 4 14.22 7.40 15.59
C THR A 4 13.08 7.56 16.59
N VAL A 5 12.41 8.70 16.54
CA VAL A 5 11.12 8.94 17.19
C VAL A 5 10.06 8.99 16.10
N ASN A 6 8.90 8.39 16.32
CA ASN A 6 7.79 8.38 15.37
C ASN A 6 6.63 9.19 15.94
N VAL A 7 6.47 10.43 15.48
CA VAL A 7 5.34 11.29 15.86
C VAL A 7 4.15 11.07 14.89
N PHE A 8 4.40 10.40 13.77
CA PHE A 8 3.41 10.13 12.72
C PHE A 8 2.39 9.08 13.08
N SER A 9 2.78 8.04 13.82
CA SER A 9 1.92 6.89 14.08
C SER A 9 0.58 7.31 14.68
N ASP A 10 0.59 8.26 15.60
CA ASP A 10 -0.62 8.65 16.34
C ASP A 10 -1.53 9.54 15.50
N LYS A 11 -0.95 10.44 14.70
CA LYS A 11 -1.69 11.29 13.76
C LYS A 11 -2.29 10.44 12.63
N ARG A 12 -1.51 9.53 12.06
CA ARG A 12 -1.95 8.55 11.06
C ARG A 12 -3.13 7.72 11.57
N ARG A 13 -3.01 7.13 12.77
CA ARG A 13 -4.09 6.35 13.40
C ARG A 13 -5.35 7.18 13.61
N THR A 14 -5.20 8.45 14.02
CA THR A 14 -6.33 9.35 14.19
C THR A 14 -7.03 9.65 12.86
N LEU A 15 -6.27 9.90 11.79
CA LEU A 15 -6.83 10.15 10.46
C LEU A 15 -7.55 8.92 9.91
N ILE A 16 -6.93 7.75 9.99
CA ILE A 16 -7.56 6.48 9.59
C ILE A 16 -8.84 6.26 10.38
N SER A 17 -8.78 6.40 11.71
CA SER A 17 -9.96 6.25 12.57
C SER A 17 -11.09 7.21 12.21
N LYS A 18 -10.78 8.44 11.81
CA LYS A 18 -11.81 9.40 11.36
C LYS A 18 -12.37 9.02 9.99
N PHE A 19 -11.52 8.56 9.08
CA PHE A 19 -11.91 8.14 7.75
C PHE A 19 -12.80 6.90 7.79
N THR A 20 -12.52 5.95 8.69
CA THR A 20 -13.25 4.68 8.81
C THR A 20 -14.36 4.71 9.86
N ALA A 21 -14.46 5.76 10.68
CA ALA A 21 -15.52 5.92 11.68
C ALA A 21 -16.92 5.91 11.05
N GLN A 22 -17.06 6.47 9.85
CA GLN A 22 -18.27 6.39 9.05
C GLN A 22 -18.03 5.40 7.93
N GLN A 23 -18.55 4.18 8.07
CA GLN A 23 -18.52 3.22 6.98
C GLN A 23 -19.38 3.77 5.83
N PRO A 24 -18.82 3.98 4.63
CA PRO A 24 -19.58 4.40 3.48
C PRO A 24 -20.48 3.23 3.05
N ILE A 25 -21.75 3.29 3.44
CA ILE A 25 -22.74 2.32 3.00
C ILE A 25 -23.26 2.80 1.65
N PRO A 26 -23.20 1.99 0.58
CA PRO A 26 -23.76 2.36 -0.71
C PRO A 26 -25.27 2.63 -0.58
N VAL A 27 -25.71 3.79 -1.06
CA VAL A 27 -27.12 4.20 -1.10
C VAL A 27 -27.55 4.29 -2.55
N VAL A 28 -28.65 3.61 -2.89
CA VAL A 28 -29.21 3.63 -4.25
C VAL A 28 -30.35 4.63 -4.29
N THR A 29 -30.20 5.65 -5.13
CA THR A 29 -31.26 6.64 -5.35
C THR A 29 -32.10 6.22 -6.56
N PRO A 30 -33.43 6.11 -6.44
CA PRO A 30 -34.28 5.76 -7.58
C PRO A 30 -34.21 6.85 -8.65
N ALA A 31 -34.21 6.45 -9.93
CA ALA A 31 -34.13 7.38 -11.05
C ALA A 31 -35.42 8.23 -11.18
N THR A 32 -36.59 7.66 -10.89
CA THR A 32 -37.87 8.36 -10.93
C THR A 32 -38.69 8.15 -9.64
N SER A 33 -39.80 8.87 -9.51
CA SER A 33 -40.76 8.71 -8.41
C SER A 33 -41.71 7.52 -8.58
N SER A 34 -41.55 6.71 -9.63
CA SER A 34 -42.37 5.51 -9.86
C SER A 34 -42.33 4.58 -8.64
N SER A 35 -43.41 3.84 -8.41
CA SER A 35 -43.45 2.83 -7.35
C SER A 35 -42.42 1.72 -7.60
N ASP A 36 -42.28 1.31 -8.87
CA ASP A 36 -41.39 0.21 -9.27
C ASP A 36 -39.92 0.60 -9.13
N ASP A 37 -39.55 1.81 -9.53
CA ASP A 37 -38.17 2.32 -9.34
C ASP A 37 -37.79 2.41 -7.87
N ARG A 38 -38.73 2.83 -7.01
CA ARG A 38 -38.51 2.87 -5.55
C ARG A 38 -38.36 1.48 -4.96
N ALA A 39 -39.13 0.50 -5.43
CA ALA A 39 -38.99 -0.89 -5.00
C ALA A 39 -37.65 -1.49 -5.45
N THR A 40 -37.27 -1.26 -6.71
CA THR A 40 -36.00 -1.71 -7.28
C THR A 40 -34.81 -1.08 -6.56
N ALA A 41 -34.82 0.24 -6.32
CA ALA A 41 -33.75 0.92 -5.59
C ALA A 41 -33.54 0.33 -4.17
N ARG A 42 -34.64 0.05 -3.45
CA ARG A 42 -34.56 -0.61 -2.13
C ARG A 42 -33.98 -2.02 -2.22
N ALA A 43 -34.38 -2.80 -3.23
CA ALA A 43 -33.85 -4.14 -3.44
C ALA A 43 -32.34 -4.11 -3.75
N CYS A 44 -31.90 -3.20 -4.63
CA CYS A 44 -30.49 -2.98 -4.94
C CYS A 44 -29.70 -2.53 -3.71
N GLU A 45 -30.24 -1.62 -2.90
CA GLU A 45 -29.58 -1.18 -1.66
C GLU A 45 -29.40 -2.34 -0.67
N HIS A 46 -30.42 -3.20 -0.51
CA HIS A 46 -30.31 -4.40 0.31
C HIS A 46 -29.24 -5.37 -0.23
N LEU A 47 -29.17 -5.56 -1.55
CA LEU A 47 -28.16 -6.39 -2.20
C LEU A 47 -26.76 -5.84 -1.94
N LEU A 48 -26.53 -4.54 -2.14
CA LEU A 48 -25.21 -3.92 -1.91
C LEU A 48 -24.79 -3.95 -0.45
N ARG A 49 -25.72 -3.78 0.50
CA ARG A 49 -25.44 -3.94 1.94
C ARG A 49 -25.11 -5.38 2.32
N TRP A 50 -25.76 -6.35 1.67
CA TRP A 50 -25.41 -7.76 1.84
C TRP A 50 -24.01 -8.03 1.28
N TYR A 51 -23.72 -7.56 0.07
CA TYR A 51 -22.43 -7.69 -0.60
C TYR A 51 -21.30 -7.10 0.25
N TRP A 52 -21.50 -5.89 0.79
CA TRP A 52 -20.55 -5.23 1.68
C TRP A 52 -20.17 -6.09 2.90
N ARG A 53 -21.16 -6.76 3.51
CA ARG A 53 -20.93 -7.63 4.68
C ARG A 53 -20.31 -8.97 4.28
N LYS A 54 -20.78 -9.58 3.19
CA LYS A 54 -20.31 -10.88 2.72
C LYS A 54 -18.82 -10.84 2.36
N ASN A 55 -18.40 -9.80 1.66
CA ASN A 55 -17.03 -9.66 1.16
C ASN A 55 -16.11 -8.88 2.11
N GLU A 56 -16.54 -8.63 3.34
CA GLU A 56 -15.77 -7.91 4.36
C GLU A 56 -15.20 -6.57 3.87
N LEU A 57 -15.95 -5.82 3.05
CA LEU A 57 -15.43 -4.60 2.41
C LEU A 57 -15.02 -3.52 3.41
N SER A 58 -15.53 -3.57 4.65
CA SER A 58 -15.03 -2.73 5.74
C SER A 58 -13.53 -2.92 6.02
N ARG A 59 -13.03 -4.14 5.85
CA ARG A 59 -11.60 -4.46 6.02
C ARG A 59 -10.78 -3.96 4.83
N GLU A 60 -11.30 -4.11 3.62
CA GLU A 60 -10.69 -3.53 2.41
C GLU A 60 -10.65 -2.00 2.48
N LEU A 61 -11.68 -1.38 3.05
CA LEU A 61 -11.72 0.05 3.35
C LEU A 61 -10.63 0.46 4.33
N ASP A 62 -10.36 -0.33 5.38
CA ASP A 62 -9.27 -0.04 6.34
C ASP A 62 -7.89 -0.03 5.65
N TYR A 63 -7.65 -0.96 4.72
CA TYR A 63 -6.42 -0.98 3.92
C TYR A 63 -6.33 0.24 2.99
N MET A 64 -7.42 0.55 2.28
CA MET A 64 -7.50 1.72 1.41
C MET A 64 -7.31 3.01 2.20
N ALA A 65 -7.94 3.16 3.37
CA ALA A 65 -7.81 4.33 4.23
C ALA A 65 -6.36 4.55 4.66
N GLY A 66 -5.61 3.46 4.90
CA GLY A 66 -4.18 3.53 5.14
C GLY A 66 -3.42 4.19 3.99
N ASP A 67 -3.64 3.72 2.77
CA ASP A 67 -2.95 4.26 1.57
C ASP A 67 -3.40 5.68 1.23
N VAL A 68 -4.69 5.99 1.39
CA VAL A 68 -5.25 7.34 1.21
C VAL A 68 -4.59 8.32 2.18
N VAL A 69 -4.42 7.95 3.45
CA VAL A 69 -3.78 8.81 4.46
C VAL A 69 -2.27 8.90 4.24
N ASP A 70 -1.60 7.84 3.82
CA ASP A 70 -0.14 7.80 3.70
C ASP A 70 0.36 8.42 2.38
N CYS A 71 -0.35 8.19 1.28
CA CYS A 71 0.07 8.50 -0.08
C CYS A 71 -0.84 9.53 -0.78
N GLY A 72 -1.97 9.89 -0.17
CA GLY A 72 -2.90 10.88 -0.71
C GLY A 72 -3.98 10.32 -1.64
N GLY A 73 -3.98 9.01 -1.89
CA GLY A 73 -5.12 8.33 -2.53
C GLY A 73 -5.10 6.82 -2.35
N GLY A 74 -6.04 6.12 -2.95
CA GLY A 74 -6.13 4.66 -2.88
C GLY A 74 -7.09 4.12 -3.93
N TRP A 75 -6.90 2.86 -4.31
CA TRP A 75 -7.63 2.25 -5.42
C TRP A 75 -8.48 1.08 -4.95
N TRP A 76 -9.68 0.98 -5.50
CA TRP A 76 -10.43 -0.26 -5.55
C TRP A 76 -10.43 -0.79 -6.97
N HIS A 77 -10.19 -2.08 -7.12
CA HIS A 77 -10.37 -2.79 -8.37
C HIS A 77 -11.63 -3.64 -8.26
N ILE A 78 -12.58 -3.40 -9.16
CA ILE A 78 -13.88 -4.07 -9.21
C ILE A 78 -13.93 -4.89 -10.49
N TYR A 79 -13.93 -6.22 -10.36
CA TYR A 79 -13.95 -7.12 -11.51
C TYR A 79 -14.79 -8.35 -11.23
N TRP A 80 -15.19 -9.04 -12.29
CA TRP A 80 -15.89 -10.32 -12.20
C TRP A 80 -14.89 -11.46 -12.07
N ASP A 81 -14.99 -12.25 -11.00
CA ASP A 81 -14.22 -13.47 -10.84
C ASP A 81 -15.09 -14.69 -11.22
N PRO A 82 -14.80 -15.37 -12.34
CA PRO A 82 -15.56 -16.55 -12.76
C PRO A 82 -15.34 -17.76 -11.84
N THR A 83 -14.30 -17.73 -10.99
CA THR A 83 -13.94 -18.83 -10.09
C THR A 83 -14.53 -18.69 -8.68
N ALA A 84 -15.18 -17.56 -8.40
CA ALA A 84 -15.85 -17.28 -7.14
C ALA A 84 -17.30 -17.82 -7.12
N GLY A 85 -17.91 -17.81 -5.93
CA GLY A 85 -19.32 -18.19 -5.74
C GLY A 85 -19.59 -19.69 -5.55
N GLU A 86 -20.88 -20.03 -5.52
CA GLU A 86 -21.35 -21.40 -5.32
C GLU A 86 -21.23 -22.23 -6.60
N GLU A 87 -20.85 -23.49 -6.46
CA GLU A 87 -20.90 -24.49 -7.53
C GLU A 87 -22.34 -24.84 -7.85
N LYS A 88 -22.74 -24.63 -9.11
CA LYS A 88 -24.05 -25.04 -9.61
C LYS A 88 -23.86 -26.08 -10.70
N GLU A 89 -24.67 -27.13 -10.64
CA GLU A 89 -24.76 -28.13 -11.69
C GLU A 89 -25.61 -27.53 -12.81
N VAL A 90 -24.96 -27.17 -13.91
CA VAL A 90 -25.63 -26.67 -15.12
C VAL A 90 -25.74 -27.83 -16.09
N VAL A 91 -26.97 -28.10 -16.53
CA VAL A 91 -27.22 -29.04 -17.61
C VAL A 91 -26.91 -28.31 -18.91
N VAL A 92 -25.73 -28.58 -19.48
CA VAL A 92 -25.36 -28.02 -20.78
C VAL A 92 -26.17 -28.76 -21.84
N ALA A 93 -27.14 -28.07 -22.43
CA ALA A 93 -27.87 -28.61 -23.56
C ALA A 93 -26.88 -28.85 -24.72
N PRO A 94 -26.93 -30.00 -25.39
CA PRO A 94 -26.06 -30.26 -26.53
C PRO A 94 -26.25 -29.16 -27.57
N ASN A 95 -25.13 -28.65 -28.10
CA ASN A 95 -25.12 -27.65 -29.15
C ASN A 95 -26.08 -28.09 -30.27
N VAL A 96 -27.04 -27.23 -30.63
CA VAL A 96 -28.09 -27.50 -31.63
C VAL A 96 -27.51 -27.81 -33.03
N MET A 97 -26.21 -27.63 -33.24
CA MET A 97 -25.50 -27.90 -34.49
C MET A 97 -24.82 -29.28 -34.58
N ASP A 98 -24.68 -30.04 -33.49
CA ASP A 98 -24.17 -31.41 -33.56
C ASP A 98 -25.33 -32.41 -33.60
N LEU A 99 -25.51 -33.08 -34.74
CA LEU A 99 -26.54 -34.10 -35.00
C LEU A 99 -26.29 -35.43 -34.27
N SER A 100 -25.30 -35.50 -33.37
CA SER A 100 -25.07 -36.65 -32.51
C SER A 100 -25.97 -36.58 -31.29
N VAL A 101 -26.68 -37.68 -31.00
CA VAL A 101 -27.50 -37.85 -29.80
C VAL A 101 -26.57 -38.01 -28.58
N GLU A 102 -25.90 -36.92 -28.16
CA GLU A 102 -25.19 -36.88 -26.90
C GLU A 102 -26.16 -36.58 -25.76
N GLN A 103 -26.12 -37.43 -24.73
CA GLN A 103 -26.87 -37.20 -23.49
C GLN A 103 -26.42 -35.88 -22.86
N PRO A 104 -27.34 -35.11 -22.24
CA PRO A 104 -26.99 -33.84 -21.60
C PRO A 104 -25.89 -34.08 -20.55
N LYS A 105 -24.74 -33.43 -20.73
CA LYS A 105 -23.65 -33.45 -19.75
C LYS A 105 -23.95 -32.42 -18.67
N THR A 106 -23.95 -32.89 -17.43
CA THR A 106 -24.00 -32.01 -16.26
C THR A 106 -22.59 -31.52 -15.98
N GLU A 107 -22.34 -30.23 -16.21
CA GLU A 107 -21.07 -29.60 -15.83
C GLU A 107 -21.26 -28.78 -14.55
N LYS A 108 -20.30 -28.91 -13.63
CA LYS A 108 -20.25 -28.08 -12.43
C LYS A 108 -19.61 -26.75 -12.80
N VAL A 109 -20.43 -25.71 -12.91
CA VAL A 109 -19.99 -24.36 -13.21
C VAL A 109 -20.18 -23.51 -11.97
N LYS A 110 -19.17 -22.72 -11.62
CA LYS A 110 -19.29 -21.76 -10.52
C LYS A 110 -20.10 -20.55 -10.98
N THR A 111 -20.92 -20.02 -10.08
CA THR A 111 -21.81 -18.88 -10.40
C THR A 111 -21.03 -17.61 -10.74
N GLY A 112 -19.75 -17.52 -10.33
CA GLY A 112 -18.96 -16.29 -10.35
C GLY A 112 -19.45 -15.29 -9.30
N ASP A 113 -18.61 -14.32 -8.95
CA ASP A 113 -19.00 -13.21 -8.09
C ASP A 113 -18.24 -11.95 -8.50
N VAL A 114 -18.82 -10.78 -8.19
CA VAL A 114 -18.10 -9.52 -8.30
C VAL A 114 -17.12 -9.46 -7.14
N VAL A 115 -15.86 -9.16 -7.41
CA VAL A 115 -14.82 -8.96 -6.40
C VAL A 115 -14.43 -7.49 -6.38
N CYS A 116 -14.37 -6.93 -5.18
CA CYS A 116 -13.85 -5.59 -4.94
C CYS A 116 -12.70 -5.73 -3.94
N HIS A 117 -11.48 -5.38 -4.37
CA HIS A 117 -10.31 -5.41 -3.49
C HIS A 117 -9.49 -4.13 -3.59
N PHE A 118 -8.79 -3.83 -2.50
CA PHE A 118 -7.84 -2.73 -2.44
C PHE A 118 -6.61 -3.01 -3.30
N VAL A 119 -6.22 -2.01 -4.08
CA VAL A 119 -4.96 -2.00 -4.83
C VAL A 119 -4.10 -0.83 -4.35
N SER A 120 -2.84 -1.12 -4.06
CA SER A 120 -1.90 -0.09 -3.60
C SER A 120 -1.54 0.88 -4.73
N ASN A 121 -1.41 2.17 -4.40
CA ASN A 121 -0.92 3.20 -5.32
C ASN A 121 0.40 2.82 -6.00
N PHE A 122 1.26 2.07 -5.31
CA PHE A 122 2.57 1.69 -5.82
C PHE A 122 2.51 0.60 -6.90
N GLU A 123 1.40 -0.14 -7.00
CA GLU A 123 1.13 -1.07 -8.09
C GLU A 123 0.59 -0.34 -9.32
N MET A 124 -0.08 0.79 -9.14
CA MET A 124 -0.77 1.51 -10.22
C MET A 124 0.17 2.43 -10.99
N ARG A 125 0.01 2.47 -12.31
CA ARG A 125 0.59 3.45 -13.23
C ARG A 125 -0.56 4.06 -14.01
N VAL A 126 -0.60 5.38 -14.03
CA VAL A 126 -1.64 6.13 -14.74
C VAL A 126 -0.99 6.91 -15.86
N ASP A 127 -1.76 7.18 -16.91
CA ASP A 127 -1.40 8.11 -17.96
C ASP A 127 -0.83 9.42 -17.38
N PRO A 128 0.46 9.77 -17.66
CA PRO A 128 1.08 10.96 -17.10
C PRO A 128 0.47 12.26 -17.63
N ALA A 129 -0.30 12.23 -18.73
CA ALA A 129 -1.01 13.40 -19.23
C ALA A 129 -2.32 13.68 -18.47
N ALA A 130 -2.79 12.74 -17.66
CA ALA A 130 -4.07 12.85 -16.98
C ALA A 130 -3.95 13.52 -15.62
N MET A 131 -4.83 14.48 -15.35
CA MET A 131 -5.00 15.07 -14.01
C MET A 131 -6.10 14.39 -13.20
N ARG A 132 -6.97 13.62 -13.86
CA ARG A 132 -8.09 12.88 -13.25
C ARG A 132 -8.24 11.54 -13.92
N LEU A 133 -8.77 10.55 -13.20
CA LEU A 133 -8.96 9.18 -13.73
C LEU A 133 -9.86 9.15 -14.97
N ARG A 134 -10.85 10.04 -15.02
CA ARG A 134 -11.75 10.17 -16.19
C ARG A 134 -10.99 10.59 -17.46
N ASP A 135 -9.96 11.42 -17.32
CA ASP A 135 -9.19 11.99 -18.43
C ASP A 135 -8.02 11.07 -18.85
N ALA A 136 -7.69 10.06 -18.03
CA ALA A 136 -6.67 9.08 -18.34
C ALA A 136 -7.09 8.18 -19.50
N MET A 137 -6.20 8.04 -20.49
CA MET A 137 -6.41 7.14 -21.62
C MET A 137 -6.06 5.70 -21.31
N TRP A 138 -5.12 5.51 -20.40
CA TRP A 138 -4.70 4.19 -19.98
C TRP A 138 -4.35 4.17 -18.50
N ILE A 139 -4.49 2.98 -17.92
CA ILE A 139 -3.98 2.65 -16.60
C ILE A 139 -3.32 1.28 -16.69
N MET A 140 -2.27 1.08 -15.89
CA MET A 140 -1.63 -0.21 -15.75
C MET A 140 -1.51 -0.56 -14.27
N ARG A 141 -1.65 -1.84 -13.97
CA ARG A 141 -1.33 -2.41 -12.68
C ARG A 141 -0.12 -3.31 -12.83
N VAL A 142 0.88 -3.07 -12.01
CA VAL A 142 2.11 -3.86 -11.95
C VAL A 142 2.06 -4.71 -10.70
N SER A 143 1.97 -6.02 -10.90
CA SER A 143 2.01 -7.01 -9.83
C SER A 143 3.19 -7.97 -10.01
N TYR A 144 3.55 -8.64 -8.92
CA TYR A 144 4.63 -9.63 -8.89
C TYR A 144 4.07 -10.96 -8.43
N MET A 145 4.39 -12.03 -9.15
CA MET A 145 3.99 -13.38 -8.78
C MET A 145 5.04 -14.40 -9.22
N SER A 146 4.98 -15.61 -8.67
CA SER A 146 5.88 -16.67 -9.12
C SER A 146 5.60 -17.07 -10.57
N THR A 147 6.63 -17.50 -11.29
CA THR A 147 6.48 -17.94 -12.69
C THR A 147 5.46 -19.08 -12.77
N GLU A 148 5.53 -20.08 -11.88
CA GLU A 148 4.59 -21.20 -11.81
C GLU A 148 3.12 -20.76 -11.72
N VAL A 149 2.82 -19.73 -10.92
CA VAL A 149 1.45 -19.24 -10.76
C VAL A 149 1.00 -18.51 -12.01
N ALA A 150 1.89 -17.73 -12.64
CA ALA A 150 1.59 -17.07 -13.90
C ALA A 150 1.35 -18.08 -15.04
N GLU A 151 2.22 -19.09 -15.17
CA GLU A 151 2.07 -20.15 -16.16
C GLU A 151 0.79 -20.94 -15.96
N ARG A 152 0.42 -21.25 -14.71
CA ARG A 152 -0.85 -21.92 -14.40
C ARG A 152 -2.07 -21.06 -14.75
N ARG A 153 -2.00 -19.75 -14.53
CA ARG A 153 -3.14 -18.83 -14.72
C ARG A 153 -3.39 -18.53 -16.20
N TRP A 154 -2.34 -18.36 -16.99
CA TRP A 154 -2.46 -17.95 -18.41
C TRP A 154 -2.04 -19.03 -19.42
N GLY A 155 -1.55 -20.18 -18.97
CA GLY A 155 -1.17 -21.31 -19.84
C GLY A 155 0.01 -21.02 -20.78
N LYS A 156 0.77 -19.94 -20.53
CA LYS A 156 1.90 -19.49 -21.34
C LYS A 156 3.16 -19.45 -20.49
N SER A 157 4.30 -19.81 -21.08
CA SER A 157 5.58 -19.79 -20.38
C SER A 157 5.99 -18.36 -20.03
N VAL A 158 6.45 -18.18 -18.81
CA VAL A 158 6.82 -16.87 -18.25
C VAL A 158 8.24 -16.97 -17.69
N TYR A 159 9.09 -16.02 -18.06
CA TYR A 159 10.44 -15.98 -17.53
C TYR A 159 10.49 -15.09 -16.28
N ALA A 160 11.27 -15.51 -15.30
CA ALA A 160 11.57 -14.67 -14.15
C ALA A 160 12.29 -13.39 -14.61
N ASP A 161 11.91 -12.26 -14.02
CA ASP A 161 12.65 -11.02 -14.24
C ASP A 161 13.99 -11.15 -13.51
N ALA A 162 15.10 -10.95 -14.21
CA ALA A 162 16.42 -11.10 -13.62
C ALA A 162 16.55 -10.28 -12.32
N ALA A 163 16.84 -10.96 -11.21
CA ALA A 163 17.10 -10.33 -9.93
C ALA A 163 18.28 -9.35 -10.08
N GLY A 164 17.98 -8.05 -10.15
CA GLY A 164 18.98 -6.99 -10.02
C GLY A 164 19.21 -6.02 -11.18
N THR A 165 18.46 -6.03 -12.29
CA THR A 165 18.81 -5.15 -13.44
C THR A 165 18.04 -3.84 -13.60
N ARG A 166 17.06 -3.50 -12.74
CA ARG A 166 16.43 -2.16 -12.79
C ARG A 166 16.10 -1.59 -11.41
N PRO A 167 16.88 -0.62 -10.90
CA PRO A 167 16.58 0.10 -9.65
C PRO A 167 15.37 1.06 -9.76
N SER A 168 14.63 1.06 -10.87
CA SER A 168 13.45 1.92 -11.06
C SER A 168 12.17 1.37 -10.45
N ILE A 169 12.21 0.21 -9.79
CA ILE A 169 11.06 -0.45 -9.20
C ILE A 169 11.16 -0.35 -7.69
N LEU A 170 10.82 0.82 -7.15
CA LEU A 170 10.56 1.01 -5.73
C LEU A 170 9.09 0.67 -5.48
N THR A 171 8.73 -0.61 -5.48
CA THR A 171 7.54 -1.02 -4.73
C THR A 171 7.90 -0.98 -3.22
N PRO A 172 6.95 -0.64 -2.33
CA PRO A 172 7.18 -0.66 -0.88
C PRO A 172 7.75 -1.99 -0.39
N ASP A 173 7.39 -3.09 -1.07
CA ASP A 173 7.89 -4.44 -0.79
C ASP A 173 9.40 -4.57 -1.02
N TRP A 174 9.98 -3.91 -2.03
CA TRP A 174 11.43 -3.84 -2.19
C TRP A 174 12.11 -3.06 -1.05
N LEU A 175 11.46 -1.99 -0.58
CA LEU A 175 11.99 -1.14 0.50
C LEU A 175 11.92 -1.82 1.87
N LEU A 176 10.88 -2.64 2.10
CA LEU A 176 10.60 -3.28 3.38
C LEU A 176 11.14 -4.71 3.48
N ASN A 177 11.22 -5.45 2.37
CA ASN A 177 11.73 -6.83 2.30
C ASN A 177 12.38 -7.14 0.93
N PRO A 178 13.57 -6.60 0.64
CA PRO A 178 14.27 -6.88 -0.62
C PRO A 178 14.57 -8.39 -0.80
N GLN A 179 14.70 -9.13 0.31
CA GLN A 179 14.91 -10.58 0.34
C GLN A 179 13.74 -11.39 -0.24
N ARG A 180 12.50 -10.88 -0.20
CA ARG A 180 11.33 -11.59 -0.72
C ARG A 180 11.25 -11.56 -2.25
N LEU A 181 11.77 -10.50 -2.85
CA LEU A 181 11.82 -10.30 -4.32
C LEU A 181 13.15 -10.79 -4.92
N LEU A 182 14.11 -11.17 -4.09
CA LEU A 182 15.36 -11.83 -4.50
C LEU A 182 15.18 -13.34 -4.76
N ALA A 183 13.95 -13.86 -4.69
CA ALA A 183 13.68 -15.20 -5.20
C ALA A 183 13.82 -15.17 -6.72
N ASP A 184 14.70 -16.00 -7.27
CA ASP A 184 15.01 -16.11 -8.71
C ASP A 184 13.81 -16.54 -9.58
N ASP A 185 12.61 -16.65 -9.01
CA ASP A 185 11.41 -17.21 -9.61
C ASP A 185 10.21 -16.23 -9.63
N VAL A 186 10.46 -14.94 -9.46
CA VAL A 186 9.40 -13.92 -9.52
C VAL A 186 9.37 -13.26 -10.91
N CYS A 187 8.18 -13.15 -11.49
CA CYS A 187 7.93 -12.43 -12.73
C CYS A 187 7.06 -11.20 -12.47
N ARG A 188 7.28 -10.15 -13.27
CA ARG A 188 6.45 -8.94 -13.26
C ARG A 188 5.31 -9.10 -14.26
N ILE A 189 4.09 -8.96 -13.76
CA ILE A 189 2.89 -8.95 -14.57
C ILE A 189 2.37 -7.52 -14.68
N ILE A 190 2.19 -7.05 -15.90
CA ILE A 190 1.62 -5.75 -16.22
C ILE A 190 0.23 -6.00 -16.81
N GLU A 191 -0.80 -5.68 -16.04
CA GLU A 191 -2.18 -5.62 -16.53
C GLU A 191 -2.41 -4.20 -17.05
N CYS A 192 -2.84 -4.03 -18.29
CA CYS A 192 -3.00 -2.75 -18.96
C CYS A 192 -4.43 -2.62 -19.47
N TRP A 193 -5.10 -1.52 -19.11
CA TRP A 193 -6.41 -1.15 -19.62
C TRP A 193 -6.28 0.13 -20.43
N TYR A 194 -6.84 0.12 -21.63
CA TYR A 194 -6.79 1.24 -22.55
C TYR A 194 -8.21 1.62 -22.98
N LYS A 195 -8.61 2.88 -22.78
CA LYS A 195 -9.94 3.37 -23.16
C LYS A 195 -10.09 3.49 -24.68
N PRO A 196 -11.33 3.40 -25.19
CA PRO A 196 -11.64 3.70 -26.59
C PRO A 196 -10.98 4.99 -27.10
N CYS A 197 -10.27 4.90 -28.22
CA CYS A 197 -9.64 6.03 -28.90
C CYS A 197 -9.66 5.82 -30.43
N GLU A 198 -9.15 6.79 -31.19
CA GLU A 198 -9.11 6.70 -32.67
C GLU A 198 -8.31 5.47 -33.17
N GLN A 199 -7.24 5.08 -32.46
CA GLN A 199 -6.43 3.91 -32.79
C GLN A 199 -7.06 2.60 -32.33
N TYR A 200 -7.78 2.63 -31.21
CA TYR A 200 -8.42 1.47 -30.59
C TYR A 200 -9.90 1.81 -30.30
N PRO A 201 -10.79 1.70 -31.31
CA PRO A 201 -12.17 2.17 -31.18
C PRO A 201 -12.97 1.51 -30.05
N THR A 202 -12.59 0.30 -29.66
CA THR A 202 -13.21 -0.50 -28.60
C THR A 202 -12.42 -0.49 -27.29
N GLY A 203 -11.27 0.19 -27.24
CA GLY A 203 -10.29 0.03 -26.19
C GLY A 203 -9.68 -1.37 -26.20
N PHE A 204 -8.87 -1.72 -25.20
CA PHE A 204 -8.40 -3.08 -25.02
C PHE A 204 -7.98 -3.34 -23.57
N TYR A 205 -7.90 -4.62 -23.24
CA TYR A 205 -7.27 -5.11 -22.02
C TYR A 205 -6.14 -6.10 -22.39
N ALA A 206 -4.96 -5.90 -21.79
CA ALA A 206 -3.80 -6.73 -22.06
C ALA A 206 -3.08 -7.12 -20.77
N VAL A 207 -2.61 -8.37 -20.71
CA VAL A 207 -1.72 -8.85 -19.66
C VAL A 207 -0.37 -9.17 -20.28
N ILE A 208 0.68 -8.52 -19.79
CA ILE A 208 2.01 -8.55 -20.38
C ILE A 208 3.01 -9.00 -19.30
N SER A 209 3.94 -9.87 -19.67
CA SER A 209 5.09 -10.25 -18.85
C SER A 209 6.35 -10.24 -19.70
N GLY A 210 7.34 -9.43 -19.30
CA GLY A 210 8.56 -9.22 -20.09
C GLY A 210 8.25 -8.74 -21.52
N ALA A 211 8.53 -9.58 -22.51
CA ALA A 211 8.23 -9.33 -23.93
C ALA A 211 6.98 -10.09 -24.43
N ASN A 212 6.37 -10.94 -23.60
CA ASN A 212 5.26 -11.79 -24.00
C ASN A 212 3.91 -11.18 -23.58
N VAL A 213 2.95 -11.19 -24.50
CA VAL A 213 1.55 -10.90 -24.19
C VAL A 213 0.89 -12.20 -23.74
N LEU A 214 0.58 -12.29 -22.45
CA LEU A 214 -0.05 -13.45 -21.83
C LEU A 214 -1.52 -13.53 -22.19
N HIS A 215 -2.22 -12.40 -22.15
CA HIS A 215 -3.64 -12.30 -22.44
C HIS A 215 -3.94 -11.00 -23.19
N PHE A 216 -4.87 -11.04 -24.12
CA PHE A 216 -5.29 -9.87 -24.88
C PHE A 216 -6.79 -9.97 -25.17
N GLU A 217 -7.50 -8.90 -24.87
CA GLU A 217 -8.92 -8.71 -25.17
C GLU A 217 -9.06 -7.41 -25.96
N ASP A 218 -9.63 -7.54 -27.15
CA ASP A 218 -9.78 -6.45 -28.13
C ASP A 218 -10.89 -5.45 -27.77
N GLU A 219 -11.56 -5.64 -26.63
CA GLU A 219 -12.64 -4.79 -26.13
C GLU A 219 -12.51 -4.57 -24.63
N LEU A 220 -12.58 -3.30 -24.22
CA LEU A 220 -12.68 -2.95 -22.81
C LEU A 220 -14.16 -3.01 -22.39
N VAL A 221 -14.51 -3.98 -21.55
CA VAL A 221 -15.89 -4.17 -21.06
C VAL A 221 -16.43 -2.87 -20.46
N GLY A 222 -17.49 -2.34 -21.05
CA GLY A 222 -18.15 -1.11 -20.61
C GLY A 222 -17.45 0.20 -20.99
N GLY A 223 -16.31 0.15 -21.68
CA GLY A 223 -15.55 1.33 -22.12
C GLY A 223 -14.93 2.15 -20.99
N GLU A 224 -15.04 1.70 -19.74
CA GLU A 224 -14.51 2.36 -18.56
C GLU A 224 -13.51 1.48 -17.83
N PHE A 225 -12.69 2.09 -16.99
CA PHE A 225 -11.73 1.35 -16.18
C PHE A 225 -12.45 0.61 -15.03
N PRO A 226 -12.05 -0.63 -14.69
CA PRO A 226 -12.61 -1.36 -13.56
C PRO A 226 -12.08 -0.84 -12.20
N PHE A 227 -11.72 0.44 -12.11
CA PHE A 227 -11.06 1.02 -10.94
C PHE A 227 -11.80 2.24 -10.43
N ILE A 228 -11.89 2.33 -9.10
CA ILE A 228 -12.31 3.53 -8.39
C ILE A 228 -11.09 4.09 -7.67
N TYR A 229 -10.81 5.37 -7.90
CA TYR A 229 -9.75 6.10 -7.22
C TYR A 229 -10.34 7.02 -6.15
N CYS A 230 -9.88 6.86 -4.93
CA CYS A 230 -10.27 7.68 -3.78
C CYS A 230 -9.10 8.61 -3.43
N GLU A 231 -9.32 9.92 -3.44
CA GLU A 231 -8.31 10.94 -3.13
C GLU A 231 -8.52 11.49 -1.70
N PHE A 232 -7.44 11.83 -0.99
CA PHE A 232 -7.54 12.48 0.32
C PHE A 232 -7.82 13.98 0.18
N ASP A 233 -6.93 14.71 -0.48
CA ASP A 233 -7.07 16.13 -0.82
C ASP A 233 -6.72 16.30 -2.31
N PRO A 234 -7.72 16.55 -3.17
CA PRO A 234 -7.53 16.64 -4.62
C PRO A 234 -6.67 17.86 -4.97
N ASP A 235 -5.54 17.66 -5.64
CA ASP A 235 -4.73 18.74 -6.20
C ASP A 235 -5.23 19.11 -7.61
N CYS A 236 -5.06 20.36 -8.04
CA CYS A 236 -5.33 20.75 -9.44
C CYS A 236 -4.16 20.41 -10.37
N ASP A 237 -2.95 20.35 -9.82
CA ASP A 237 -1.71 20.30 -10.61
C ASP A 237 -1.10 18.89 -10.70
N ASN A 238 -1.68 17.92 -10.00
CA ASN A 238 -1.20 16.53 -9.96
C ASN A 238 -2.37 15.54 -9.93
N PHE A 239 -2.17 14.36 -10.53
CA PHE A 239 -3.12 13.26 -10.49
C PHE A 239 -3.32 12.73 -9.07
N TYR A 240 -2.22 12.50 -8.36
CA TYR A 240 -2.27 11.95 -7.01
C TYR A 240 -2.59 13.07 -6.01
N GLY A 241 -3.57 12.81 -5.16
CA GLY A 241 -3.94 13.72 -4.08
C GLY A 241 -2.80 13.95 -3.09
N THR A 242 -2.90 15.01 -2.30
CA THR A 242 -1.94 15.29 -1.23
C THR A 242 -2.49 14.85 0.13
N THR A 243 -1.59 14.71 1.11
CA THR A 243 -1.96 14.36 2.48
C THR A 243 -1.09 15.15 3.47
N PRO A 244 -1.61 15.50 4.66
CA PRO A 244 -0.83 16.05 5.76
C PRO A 244 0.46 15.26 6.05
N MET A 245 0.46 13.95 5.80
CA MET A 245 1.61 13.07 6.01
C MET A 245 2.79 13.42 5.08
N THR A 246 2.50 13.80 3.83
CA THR A 246 3.51 14.21 2.84
C THR A 246 4.26 15.45 3.30
N TYR A 247 3.54 16.46 3.80
CA TYR A 247 4.14 17.69 4.33
C TYR A 247 4.92 17.45 5.61
N ALA A 248 4.43 16.55 6.46
CA ALA A 248 5.04 16.31 7.76
C ALA A 248 6.34 15.48 7.67
N ARG A 249 6.55 14.71 6.59
CA ARG A 249 7.74 13.86 6.34
C ARG A 249 9.05 14.58 6.58
N ARG A 250 9.21 15.80 6.03
CA ARG A 250 10.46 16.56 6.11
C ARG A 250 10.81 16.97 7.55
N PRO A 251 9.90 17.61 8.31
CA PRO A 251 10.10 17.86 9.74
C PRO A 251 10.50 16.63 10.56
N GLN A 252 9.92 15.46 10.30
CA GLN A 252 10.26 14.24 11.05
C GLN A 252 11.68 13.74 10.77
N ILE A 253 12.17 13.86 9.53
CA ILE A 253 13.55 13.53 9.18
C ILE A 253 14.50 14.45 9.93
N GLU A 254 14.21 15.75 9.96
CA GLU A 254 15.02 16.75 10.65
C GLU A 254 15.02 16.54 12.17
N LEU A 255 13.87 16.27 12.78
CA LEU A 255 13.76 15.93 14.20
C LEU A 255 14.61 14.71 14.57
N ASN A 256 14.53 13.63 13.78
CA ASN A 256 15.34 12.42 14.01
C ASN A 256 16.84 12.70 13.82
N GLY A 257 17.20 13.56 12.88
CA GLY A 257 18.57 14.05 12.69
C GLY A 257 19.09 14.79 13.91
N LEU A 258 18.32 15.76 14.41
CA LEU A 258 18.67 16.56 15.60
C LEU A 258 18.81 15.70 16.85
N LEU A 259 17.88 14.79 17.10
CA LEU A 259 17.94 13.87 18.25
C LEU A 259 19.16 12.96 18.18
N SER A 260 19.52 12.47 17.00
CA SER A 260 20.73 11.67 16.80
C SER A 260 21.99 12.50 17.07
N GLN A 261 22.06 13.74 16.58
CA GLN A 261 23.18 14.65 16.84
C GLN A 261 23.31 14.99 18.33
N LEU A 262 22.20 15.25 19.03
CA LEU A 262 22.19 15.50 20.47
C LEU A 262 22.69 14.29 21.27
N SER A 263 22.26 13.09 20.88
CA SER A 263 22.74 11.86 21.50
C SER A 263 24.24 11.66 21.28
N ASP A 264 24.73 11.93 20.08
CA ASP A 264 26.14 11.78 19.75
C ASP A 264 27.00 12.86 20.44
N GLY A 265 26.50 14.10 20.54
CA GLY A 265 27.13 15.16 21.32
C GLY A 265 27.23 14.84 22.81
N ARG A 266 26.17 14.24 23.39
CA ARG A 266 26.18 13.73 24.77
C ARG A 266 27.18 12.61 24.95
N ALA A 267 27.21 11.64 24.04
CA ALA A 267 28.13 10.50 24.11
C ALA A 267 29.60 10.92 23.97
N ARG A 268 29.88 11.97 23.18
CA ARG A 268 31.24 12.50 22.98
C ARG A 268 31.70 13.49 24.05
N GLY A 269 30.86 13.80 25.04
CA GLY A 269 31.21 14.76 26.09
C GLY A 269 31.38 16.20 25.55
N MET A 270 30.74 16.55 24.43
CA MET A 270 30.80 17.90 23.86
C MET A 270 30.15 18.97 24.76
N PHE A 271 29.32 18.56 25.71
CA PHE A 271 28.84 19.43 26.78
C PHE A 271 29.92 19.44 27.87
N GLY A 272 30.81 20.44 27.76
CA GLY A 272 32.15 20.43 28.30
C GLY A 272 32.28 20.10 29.79
N ALA A 273 33.34 19.35 30.10
CA ALA A 273 33.96 19.42 31.41
C ALA A 273 34.46 20.86 31.61
N TRP A 274 34.29 21.41 32.82
CA TRP A 274 34.96 22.65 33.22
C TRP A 274 36.47 22.44 33.10
N VAL A 275 37.08 22.94 32.03
CA VAL A 275 38.53 22.88 31.86
C VAL A 275 39.12 23.96 32.75
N GLN A 276 39.69 23.55 33.88
CA GLN A 276 40.44 24.45 34.72
C GLN A 276 41.68 24.93 33.93
N PRO A 277 41.94 26.24 33.83
CA PRO A 277 43.12 26.74 33.13
C PRO A 277 44.37 26.19 33.81
N ARG A 278 45.35 25.74 33.00
CA ARG A 278 46.64 25.25 33.51
C ARG A 278 47.27 26.33 34.38
N GLY A 279 47.40 26.06 35.67
CA GLY A 279 47.99 26.97 36.66
C GLY A 279 47.01 27.54 37.70
N ALA A 280 45.71 27.25 37.64
CA ALA A 280 44.76 27.73 38.66
C ALA A 280 44.94 27.07 40.04
N ASN A 281 45.69 25.95 40.12
CA ASN A 281 46.15 25.33 41.38
C ASN A 281 47.67 25.51 41.58
N MET A 282 48.30 26.53 40.99
CA MET A 282 49.60 26.92 41.49
C MET A 282 49.37 27.55 42.86
N ASP A 283 49.59 26.77 43.91
CA ASP A 283 49.79 27.30 45.25
C ASP A 283 50.86 28.38 45.13
N ILE A 284 50.44 29.64 45.20
CA ILE A 284 51.37 30.73 45.45
C ILE A 284 52.02 30.33 46.78
N PRO A 285 53.34 30.10 46.85
CA PRO A 285 53.99 29.83 48.12
C PRO A 285 53.89 31.11 48.94
N THR A 286 52.78 31.29 49.66
CA THR A 286 52.71 32.25 50.75
C THR A 286 53.63 31.70 51.82
N GLY A 287 54.84 32.26 51.89
CA GLY A 287 55.87 31.94 52.87
C GLY A 287 55.42 32.25 54.30
N LEU A 288 54.48 31.46 54.81
CA LEU A 288 54.09 31.41 56.21
C LEU A 288 54.31 29.98 56.68
N ALA A 289 55.37 29.83 57.45
CA ALA A 289 55.77 28.58 58.09
C ALA A 289 54.58 27.95 58.83
N SER A 290 54.19 26.75 58.41
CA SER A 290 53.28 25.90 59.16
C SER A 290 53.98 25.42 60.44
N PRO A 291 53.37 25.54 61.64
CA PRO A 291 53.91 24.94 62.86
C PRO A 291 53.77 23.40 62.82
N PRO A 292 54.60 22.67 63.58
CA PRO A 292 54.79 21.24 63.42
C PRO A 292 53.55 20.41 63.80
N SER A 293 53.40 19.32 63.05
CA SER A 293 52.39 18.28 63.13
C SER A 293 52.23 17.66 64.52
N TYR A 294 51.00 17.65 65.05
CA TYR A 294 50.58 16.68 66.06
C TYR A 294 49.90 15.49 65.37
N SER A 295 50.53 14.33 65.48
CA SER A 295 50.02 13.04 65.05
C SER A 295 48.89 12.60 65.99
N HIS A 296 47.65 12.63 65.51
CA HIS A 296 46.58 11.80 66.07
C HIS A 296 46.28 10.65 65.12
N SER A 297 46.77 9.47 65.49
CA SER A 297 46.43 8.19 64.88
C SER A 297 44.92 7.92 64.99
N PRO A 298 44.20 7.65 63.89
CA PRO A 298 42.88 7.05 63.97
C PRO A 298 43.02 5.53 64.16
N LEU A 299 42.32 5.03 65.17
CA LEU A 299 42.15 3.63 65.52
C LEU A 299 41.78 2.76 64.30
N ARG A 300 42.51 1.63 64.17
CA ARG A 300 42.12 0.48 63.35
C ARG A 300 40.81 -0.11 63.87
N ILE A 301 39.81 -0.21 63.00
CA ILE A 301 38.70 -1.14 63.16
C ILE A 301 38.93 -2.26 62.16
N LEU A 302 39.18 -3.47 62.67
CA LEU A 302 39.19 -4.72 61.92
C LEU A 302 37.82 -5.42 62.09
N PRO A 303 37.46 -6.31 61.15
CA PRO A 303 36.07 -6.69 60.87
C PRO A 303 35.52 -7.70 61.86
N ILE A 304 34.20 -7.74 62.00
CA ILE A 304 33.46 -8.82 62.67
C ILE A 304 32.70 -9.61 61.60
N ALA A 305 32.72 -10.93 61.80
CA ALA A 305 32.33 -12.05 60.94
C ALA A 305 30.89 -12.04 60.42
#